data_AF-A0A9K3D9W8-F1
#
_entry.id   AF-A0A9K3D9W8-F1
#
_cell.length_a   1.000
_cell.length_b   1.000
_cell.length_c   1.000
_cell.angle_alpha   90.00
_cell.angle_beta   90.00
_cell.angle_gamma   90.00
#
_symmetry.space_group_name_H-M   'P 1'
#
loop_
_entity.id
_entity.type
_entity.pdbx_description
1 polymer ?
#
loop_
_entity_poly.entity_id
_entity_poly.type
_entity_poly.pdbx_seq_one_letter_code
_entity_poly.pdbx_strand_id
1 'polypeptide(L)'
;RPFILGRSTYPSAGMVASHWFGDNNSTFPDIHDSVTSMVTFNSFFGIPHVGSDIGGFHGSMSGSDLMARWIQTGALHPFARIHSSK
;
A
#
# COMPACT_ATOMS: atom_id res chain seq x y z
N ARG A 1 20.88 3.12 8.84
CA ARG A 1 19.62 2.59 9.43
C ARG A 1 19.07 1.54 8.46
N PRO A 2 18.68 0.33 8.92
CA PRO A 2 18.12 -0.69 8.02
C PRO A 2 16.71 -0.30 7.56
N PHE A 3 16.30 -0.85 6.42
CA PHE A 3 14.92 -0.79 5.91
C PHE A 3 14.45 -2.22 5.65
N ILE A 4 13.35 -2.60 6.30
CA ILE A 4 12.73 -3.92 6.17
C ILE A 4 11.27 -3.69 5.82
N LEU A 5 10.81 -4.40 4.79
CA LEU A 5 9.46 -4.33 4.31
C LEU A 5 8.85 -5.75 4.41
N GLY A 6 7.79 -5.89 5.22
CA GLY A 6 7.13 -7.16 5.47
C GLY A 6 5.67 -7.18 5.02
N ARG A 7 5.19 -8.37 4.62
CA ARG A 7 3.77 -8.57 4.30
C ARG A 7 2.97 -9.01 5.53
N SER A 8 3.42 -10.04 6.25
CA SER A 8 2.76 -10.46 7.49
C SER A 8 3.21 -9.60 8.68
N THR A 9 2.30 -9.32 9.60
CA THR A 9 2.57 -8.51 10.81
C THR A 9 1.82 -9.06 12.02
N TYR A 10 2.34 -8.77 13.21
CA TYR A 10 1.71 -9.00 14.52
C TYR A 10 1.89 -7.71 15.37
N PRO A 11 1.14 -7.48 16.46
CA PRO A 11 1.36 -6.32 17.33
C PRO A 11 2.85 -6.08 17.62
N SER A 12 3.24 -4.80 17.53
CA SER A 12 4.63 -4.31 17.65
C SER A 12 5.52 -4.46 16.41
N ALA A 13 5.04 -5.02 15.30
CA ALA A 13 5.83 -5.12 14.05
C ALA A 13 6.33 -3.75 13.54
N GLY A 14 5.60 -2.65 13.80
CA GLY A 14 5.99 -1.29 13.44
C GLY A 14 7.29 -0.79 14.09
N MET A 15 7.82 -1.49 15.10
CA MET A 15 9.13 -1.19 15.70
C MET A 15 10.31 -1.60 14.81
N VAL A 16 10.11 -2.57 13.90
CA VAL A 16 11.20 -3.22 13.15
C VAL A 16 11.00 -3.23 11.64
N ALA A 17 9.77 -3.12 11.16
CA ALA A 17 9.47 -3.23 9.73
C ALA A 17 8.36 -2.27 9.29
N SER A 18 8.46 -1.86 8.03
CA SER A 18 7.36 -1.24 7.27
C SER A 18 6.44 -2.35 6.75
N HIS A 19 5.19 -2.00 6.41
CA HIS A 19 4.20 -2.97 5.94
C HIS A 19 3.57 -2.52 4.62
N TRP A 20 3.50 -3.41 3.64
CA TRP A 20 2.63 -3.20 2.48
C TRP A 20 1.38 -4.07 2.59
N PHE A 21 0.26 -3.57 2.07
CA PHE A 21 -1.06 -4.19 2.27
C PHE A 21 -1.28 -5.54 1.55
N GLY A 22 -0.25 -6.09 0.92
CA GLY A 22 -0.33 -7.33 0.16
C GLY A 22 -0.78 -7.13 -1.29
N ASP A 23 -1.42 -8.17 -1.80
CA ASP A 23 -1.64 -8.41 -3.21
C ASP A 23 -2.99 -7.79 -3.65
N ASN A 24 -2.98 -6.50 -4.01
CA ASN A 24 -4.17 -5.76 -4.47
C ASN A 24 -4.40 -5.86 -5.99
N ASN A 25 -5.59 -5.48 -6.46
CA ASN A 25 -5.94 -5.50 -7.88
C ASN A 25 -5.94 -4.10 -8.51
N SER A 26 -5.74 -4.03 -9.83
CA SER A 26 -5.81 -2.81 -10.63
C SER A 26 -7.26 -2.29 -10.77
N THR A 27 -7.92 -1.91 -9.67
CA THR A 27 -9.31 -1.43 -9.65
C THR A 27 -9.52 -0.19 -8.76
N PHE A 28 -10.58 0.59 -9.01
CA PHE A 28 -10.94 1.74 -8.16
C PHE A 28 -11.30 1.36 -6.71
N PRO A 29 -12.05 0.27 -6.46
CA PRO A 29 -12.25 -0.24 -5.09
C PRO A 29 -10.95 -0.46 -4.33
N ASP A 30 -9.91 -1.03 -4.96
CA ASP A 30 -8.61 -1.22 -4.29
C ASP A 30 -7.90 0.09 -3.95
N ILE A 31 -8.14 1.19 -4.69
CA ILE A 31 -7.66 2.53 -4.30
C ILE A 31 -8.34 2.96 -2.98
N HIS A 32 -9.66 2.79 -2.88
CA HIS A 32 -10.41 3.12 -1.67
C HIS A 32 -9.95 2.29 -0.47
N ASP A 33 -9.77 0.99 -0.66
CA ASP A 33 -9.35 0.07 0.40
C ASP A 33 -7.92 0.36 0.86
N SER A 34 -7.06 0.89 -0.03
CA SER A 34 -5.73 1.35 0.34
C SER A 34 -5.74 2.50 1.36
N VAL A 35 -6.69 3.43 1.25
CA VAL A 35 -6.85 4.54 2.20
C VAL A 35 -7.35 4.01 3.55
N THR A 36 -8.34 3.13 3.53
CA THR A 36 -8.87 2.48 4.74
C THR A 36 -7.78 1.69 5.47
N SER A 37 -6.97 0.93 4.72
CA SER A 37 -5.84 0.17 5.25
C SER A 37 -4.79 1.08 5.86
N MET A 38 -4.44 2.18 5.18
CA MET A 38 -3.49 3.16 5.71
C MET A 38 -3.95 3.73 7.06
N VAL A 39 -5.21 4.17 7.17
CA VAL A 39 -5.75 4.68 8.44
C VAL A 39 -5.74 3.59 9.51
N THR A 40 -6.09 2.36 9.14
CA THR A 40 -6.15 1.21 10.07
C THR A 40 -4.77 0.89 10.66
N PHE A 41 -3.77 0.71 9.81
CA PHE A 41 -2.41 0.37 10.25
C PHE A 41 -1.74 1.50 11.05
N ASN A 42 -1.94 2.74 10.62
CA ASN A 42 -1.36 3.89 11.30
C ASN A 42 -2.03 4.16 12.66
N SER A 43 -3.36 4.17 12.71
CA SER A 43 -4.12 4.63 13.89
C SER A 43 -4.37 3.55 14.93
N PHE A 44 -4.52 2.29 14.51
CA PHE A 44 -4.91 1.20 15.42
C PHE A 44 -3.80 0.16 15.65
N PHE A 45 -2.98 -0.12 14.64
CA PHE A 45 -1.94 -1.17 14.76
C PHE A 45 -0.54 -0.63 15.08
N GLY A 46 -0.36 0.69 15.11
CA GLY A 46 0.93 1.31 15.43
C GLY A 46 2.02 1.01 14.39
N ILE A 47 1.63 0.86 13.12
CA ILE A 47 2.55 0.67 11.99
C ILE A 47 2.41 1.89 11.08
N PRO A 48 3.22 2.94 11.27
CA PRO A 48 3.03 4.22 10.57
C PRO A 48 3.62 4.22 9.16
N HIS A 49 4.58 3.33 8.85
CA HIS A 49 5.23 3.28 7.53
C HIS A 49 4.56 2.20 6.66
N VAL A 50 3.50 2.59 5.95
CA VAL A 50 2.62 1.68 5.20
C VAL A 50 2.13 2.21 3.86
N GLY A 51 1.71 1.30 2.97
CA GLY A 51 1.09 1.64 1.69
C GLY A 51 0.70 0.42 0.83
N SER A 52 -0.10 0.67 -0.21
CA SER A 52 -0.47 -0.31 -1.24
C SER A 52 0.49 -0.28 -2.44
N ASP A 53 0.43 -1.31 -3.27
CA ASP A 53 1.05 -1.25 -4.60
C ASP A 53 0.23 -0.34 -5.53
N ILE A 54 0.83 0.78 -5.92
CA ILE A 54 0.22 1.80 -6.77
C ILE A 54 0.04 1.24 -8.18
N GLY A 55 -1.17 1.36 -8.69
CA GLY A 55 -1.58 0.75 -9.97
C GLY A 55 -2.13 -0.66 -9.83
N GLY A 56 -1.98 -1.31 -8.67
CA GLY A 56 -2.42 -2.68 -8.41
C GLY A 56 -1.34 -3.72 -8.72
N PHE A 57 -1.15 -4.67 -7.81
CA PHE A 57 -0.21 -5.80 -7.99
C PHE A 57 -0.70 -6.79 -9.06
N HIS A 58 -2.01 -7.06 -9.05
CA HIS A 58 -2.69 -7.93 -9.99
C HIS A 58 -3.48 -7.15 -11.04
N GLY A 59 -3.68 -7.81 -12.18
CA GLY A 59 -4.35 -7.24 -13.35
C GLY A 59 -3.37 -6.61 -14.33
N SER A 60 -3.85 -6.36 -15.55
CA SER A 60 -3.14 -5.47 -16.48
C SER A 60 -3.22 -4.06 -15.93
N MET A 61 -2.16 -3.27 -16.07
CA MET A 61 -2.19 -1.84 -15.71
C MET A 61 -3.40 -1.20 -16.39
N SER A 62 -4.46 -1.03 -15.60
CA SER A 62 -5.74 -0.46 -16.00
C SER A 62 -5.46 0.96 -16.50
N GLY A 63 -6.20 1.41 -17.52
CA GLY A 63 -5.90 2.61 -18.32
C GLY A 63 -5.43 3.86 -17.56
N SER A 64 -4.87 4.82 -18.30
CA SER A 64 -4.18 6.03 -17.77
C SER A 64 -4.87 6.71 -16.58
N ASP A 65 -6.20 6.71 -16.55
CA ASP A 65 -6.99 7.33 -15.49
C ASP A 65 -6.85 6.64 -14.13
N LEU A 66 -6.88 5.29 -14.06
CA LEU A 66 -6.72 4.62 -12.77
C LEU A 66 -5.32 4.88 -12.22
N MET A 67 -4.30 4.76 -13.07
CA MET A 67 -2.91 4.99 -12.66
C MET A 67 -2.70 6.43 -12.17
N ALA A 68 -3.24 7.42 -12.87
CA ALA A 68 -3.16 8.82 -12.45
C ALA A 68 -3.84 9.03 -11.09
N ARG A 69 -5.02 8.44 -10.87
CA ARG A 69 -5.74 8.51 -9.59
C ARG A 69 -4.99 7.79 -8.47
N TRP A 70 -4.37 6.66 -8.77
CA TRP A 70 -3.61 5.92 -7.78
C TRP A 70 -2.31 6.64 -7.42
N ILE A 71 -1.62 7.27 -8.38
CA ILE A 71 -0.45 8.09 -8.07
C ILE A 71 -0.84 9.28 -7.18
N GLN A 72 -1.96 9.95 -7.46
CA GLN A 72 -2.47 11.06 -6.63
C GLN A 72 -2.69 10.62 -5.18
N THR A 73 -3.35 9.48 -4.96
CA THR A 73 -3.62 8.95 -3.61
C THR A 73 -2.37 8.36 -2.97
N GLY A 74 -1.63 7.53 -3.70
CA GLY A 74 -0.46 6.79 -3.22
C GLY A 74 0.74 7.67 -2.91
N ALA A 75 0.85 8.85 -3.54
CA ALA A 75 1.85 9.85 -3.17
C ALA A 75 1.65 10.41 -1.75
N LEU A 76 0.47 10.23 -1.16
CA LEU A 76 0.16 10.62 0.22
C LEU A 76 0.34 9.47 1.22
N HIS A 77 0.62 8.25 0.75
CA HIS A 77 0.93 7.14 1.65
C HIS A 77 2.32 7.31 2.26
N PRO A 78 2.52 6.93 3.54
CA PRO A 78 3.84 6.92 4.16
C PRO A 78 4.87 6.08 3.40
N PHE A 79 4.43 4.96 2.81
CA PHE A 79 5.21 4.16 1.87
C PHE A 79 4.58 4.20 0.48
N ALA A 80 5.26 4.78 -0.50
CA ALA A 80 4.80 4.84 -1.88
C ALA A 80 5.65 3.93 -2.78
N ARG A 81 5.02 2.94 -3.41
CA ARG A 81 5.66 1.98 -4.32
C ARG A 81 4.75 1.64 -5.49
N ILE A 82 5.32 1.55 -6.68
CA ILE A 82 4.71 0.90 -7.84
C ILE A 82 5.29 -0.51 -7.92
N HIS A 83 4.43 -1.53 -7.93
CA HIS A 83 4.83 -2.92 -8.03
C HIS A 83 3.74 -3.72 -8.73
N SER A 84 4.13 -4.67 -9.56
CA SER A 84 3.23 -5.53 -10.31
C SER A 84 3.75 -6.96 -10.30
N SER A 85 2.83 -7.91 -10.44
CA SER A 85 3.12 -9.34 -10.62
C SER A 85 3.68 -9.69 -12.00
N LYS A 86 3.71 -8.72 -12.93
CA LYS A 86 4.25 -8.88 -14.29
C LYS A 86 5.21 -7.77 -14.67
#